data_AF-A0A0M2V5P3-F1
#
_entry.id   AF-A0A0M2V5P3-F1
#
_cell.length_a   1.000
_cell.length_b   1.000
_cell.length_c   1.000
_cell.angle_alpha   90.00
_cell.angle_beta   90.00
_cell.angle_gamma   90.00
#
_symmetry.space_group_name_H-M   'P 1'
#
loop_
_entity.id
_entity.type
_entity.pdbx_description
1 polymer ?
#
loop_
_entity_poly.entity_id
_entity_poly.type
_entity_poly.pdbx_seq_one_letter_code
_entity_poly.pdbx_strand_id
1 'polypeptide(L)'
;MDCRQWLDIKQYEFLMNWFMRQQRQLGLADLDEPYSYDGYSQYDQIFQQLIKAAEIAFIERFGEPVPPIVYTNLFHLAELELAGKRAKLKAPKTLQ
;
A
#
# COMPACT_ATOMS: atom_id res chain seq x y z
N MET A 1 3.20 -14.12 -1.63
CA MET A 1 3.35 -13.80 -3.07
C MET A 1 3.98 -12.42 -3.18
N ASP A 2 4.96 -12.23 -4.04
CA ASP A 2 5.63 -10.93 -4.21
C ASP A 2 4.88 -10.11 -5.28
N CYS A 3 4.32 -8.96 -4.92
CA CYS A 3 3.55 -8.07 -5.81
C CYS A 3 4.35 -7.66 -7.06
N ARG A 4 5.68 -7.76 -7.00
CA ARG A 4 6.61 -7.56 -8.11
C ARG A 4 6.44 -8.53 -9.28
N GLN A 5 5.75 -9.66 -9.07
CA GLN A 5 5.43 -10.59 -10.16
C GLN A 5 4.31 -10.06 -11.08
N TRP A 6 3.52 -9.08 -10.61
CA TRP A 6 2.27 -8.65 -11.25
C TRP A 6 2.39 -7.23 -11.82
N LEU A 7 3.47 -6.52 -11.50
CA LEU A 7 3.71 -5.13 -11.87
C LEU A 7 5.09 -4.95 -12.49
N ASP A 8 5.17 -4.09 -13.51
CA ASP A 8 6.45 -3.53 -13.93
C ASP A 8 7.02 -2.58 -12.85
N ILE A 9 8.33 -2.33 -12.87
CA ILE A 9 9.04 -1.47 -11.92
C ILE A 9 8.39 -0.09 -11.84
N LYS A 10 8.01 0.49 -12.99
CA LYS A 10 7.37 1.82 -13.04
C LYS A 10 5.96 1.82 -12.43
N GLN A 11 5.21 0.75 -12.63
CA GLN A 11 3.86 0.59 -12.07
C GLN A 11 3.94 0.42 -10.54
N TYR A 12 4.90 -0.38 -10.08
CA TYR A 12 5.22 -0.55 -8.66
C TYR A 12 5.60 0.78 -7.99
N GLU A 13 6.55 1.51 -8.58
CA GLU A 13 7.02 2.79 -8.06
C GLU A 13 5.90 3.83 -8.03
N PHE A 14 5.05 3.87 -9.06
CA PHE A 14 3.90 4.77 -9.09
C PHE A 14 2.97 4.52 -7.90
N LEU A 15 2.51 3.26 -7.73
CA LEU A 15 1.59 2.92 -6.65
C LEU A 15 2.21 3.13 -5.28
N MET A 16 3.47 2.73 -5.09
CA MET A 16 4.16 2.90 -3.82
C MET A 16 4.27 4.38 -3.44
N ASN A 17 4.71 5.23 -4.37
CA ASN A 17 4.80 6.67 -4.15
C ASN A 17 3.43 7.32 -3.94
N TRP A 18 2.41 6.84 -4.64
CA TRP A 18 1.04 7.34 -4.49
C TRP A 18 0.50 7.04 -3.08
N PHE A 19 0.59 5.79 -2.63
CA PHE A 19 0.14 5.38 -1.29
C PHE A 19 0.92 6.10 -0.19
N MET A 20 2.24 6.21 -0.29
CA MET A 20 3.04 6.94 0.70
C MET A 20 2.63 8.41 0.80
N ARG A 21 2.30 9.08 -0.32
CA ARG A 21 1.82 10.48 -0.30
C ARG A 21 0.45 10.57 0.36
N GLN A 22 -0.48 9.69 -0.01
CA GLN A 22 -1.84 9.71 0.53
C GLN A 22 -1.88 9.39 2.02
N GLN A 23 -1.14 8.37 2.47
CA GLN A 23 -1.04 8.01 3.88
C GLN A 23 -0.44 9.13 4.73
N ARG A 24 0.56 9.87 4.20
CA ARG A 24 1.12 11.07 4.85
C ARG A 24 0.13 12.23 4.91
N GLN A 25 -0.63 12.48 3.83
CA GLN A 25 -1.62 13.56 3.79
C GLN A 25 -2.76 13.34 4.77
N LEU A 26 -3.19 12.10 4.92
CA LEU A 26 -4.30 11.72 5.81
C LEU A 26 -3.86 11.49 7.26
N GLY A 27 -2.55 11.51 7.55
CA GLY A 27 -2.04 11.27 8.90
C GLY A 27 -2.41 9.89 9.42
N LEU A 28 -2.43 8.86 8.57
CA LEU A 28 -2.88 7.51 8.96
C LEU A 28 -2.06 6.91 10.11
N ALA A 29 -0.79 7.28 10.23
CA ALA A 29 0.09 6.85 11.32
C ALA A 29 -0.28 7.46 12.68
N ASP A 30 -1.01 8.58 12.67
CA ASP A 30 -1.43 9.33 13.87
C ASP A 30 -2.89 9.01 14.25
N LEU A 31 -3.56 8.09 13.55
CA LEU A 31 -4.89 7.59 13.91
C LEU A 31 -4.76 6.74 15.19
N ASP A 32 -4.91 7.39 16.34
CA ASP A 32 -5.04 6.74 17.63
C ASP A 32 -6.49 6.27 17.81
N GLU A 33 -6.85 5.18 17.14
CA GLU A 33 -8.20 4.64 17.22
C GLU A 33 -8.42 3.92 18.56
N PRO A 34 -9.39 4.33 19.39
CA PRO A 34 -9.82 3.50 20.50
C PRO A 34 -10.44 2.22 19.93
N TYR A 35 -10.06 1.06 20.49
CA TYR A 35 -10.56 -0.27 20.08
C TYR A 35 -12.03 -0.21 19.64
N SER A 36 -12.27 -0.34 18.34
CA SER A 36 -13.60 -0.14 17.76
C SER A 36 -14.58 -1.15 18.35
N TYR A 37 -15.60 -0.68 19.08
CA TYR A 37 -16.56 -1.55 19.77
C TYR A 37 -17.73 -2.04 18.88
N ASP A 38 -17.70 -1.79 17.57
CA ASP A 38 -18.83 -2.16 16.68
C ASP A 38 -18.41 -2.59 15.26
N GLY A 39 -17.15 -3.01 15.07
CA GLY A 39 -16.63 -3.44 13.76
C GLY A 39 -16.58 -2.33 12.69
N TYR A 40 -16.82 -1.08 13.08
CA TYR A 40 -16.75 0.11 12.23
C TYR A 40 -15.51 0.93 12.62
N SER A 41 -14.38 0.63 11.99
CA SER A 41 -13.14 1.40 12.14
C SER A 41 -13.08 2.51 11.08
N GLN A 42 -12.66 3.72 11.47
CA GLN A 42 -12.39 4.82 10.55
C GLN A 42 -11.20 4.48 9.64
N TYR A 43 -10.22 3.72 10.14
CA TYR A 43 -9.15 3.14 9.36
C TYR A 43 -9.68 2.27 8.22
N ASP A 44 -10.63 1.37 8.49
CA ASP A 44 -11.21 0.50 7.45
C ASP A 44 -11.91 1.31 6.34
N GLN A 45 -12.58 2.40 6.70
CA GLN A 45 -13.22 3.28 5.71
C GLN A 45 -12.18 3.99 4.85
N ILE A 46 -11.14 4.55 5.46
CA ILE A 46 -10.06 5.25 4.76
C ILE A 46 -9.31 4.26 3.86
N PHE A 47 -9.03 3.06 4.35
CA PHE A 47 -8.43 1.99 3.57
C PHE A 47 -9.24 1.68 2.31
N GLN A 48 -10.55 1.43 2.45
CA GLN A 48 -11.40 1.15 1.28
C GLN A 48 -11.46 2.31 0.29
N GLN A 49 -11.49 3.56 0.78
CA GLN A 49 -11.46 4.75 -0.07
C GLN A 49 -10.15 4.87 -0.85
N LEU A 50 -9.01 4.65 -0.18
CA LEU A 50 -7.69 4.72 -0.80
C LEU A 50 -7.45 3.62 -1.82
N ILE A 51 -7.93 2.39 -1.57
CA ILE A 51 -7.81 1.30 -2.54
C ILE A 51 -8.59 1.64 -3.82
N LYS A 52 -9.83 2.11 -3.69
CA LYS A 52 -10.64 2.53 -4.85
C LYS A 52 -10.00 3.69 -5.62
N ALA A 53 -9.49 4.70 -4.90
CA ALA A 53 -8.83 5.84 -5.53
C ALA A 53 -7.52 5.44 -6.23
N ALA A 54 -6.75 4.50 -5.65
CA ALA A 54 -5.54 3.98 -6.26
C ALA A 54 -5.84 3.19 -7.54
N GLU A 55 -6.90 2.39 -7.54
CA GLU A 55 -7.35 1.64 -8.72
C GLU A 55 -7.70 2.59 -9.88
N ILE A 56 -8.46 3.65 -9.60
CA ILE A 56 -8.80 4.67 -10.60
C ILE A 56 -7.53 5.34 -11.13
N ALA A 57 -6.67 5.85 -10.24
CA ALA A 57 -5.44 6.53 -10.63
C ALA A 57 -4.48 5.63 -11.43
N PHE A 58 -4.47 4.33 -11.14
CA PHE A 58 -3.66 3.35 -11.87
C PHE A 58 -4.19 3.14 -13.29
N ILE A 59 -5.49 2.91 -13.43
CA ILE A 59 -6.13 2.71 -14.74
C ILE A 59 -6.00 3.97 -15.59
N GLU A 60 -6.17 5.17 -15.02
CA GLU A 60 -5.97 6.43 -15.73
C GLU A 60 -4.54 6.59 -16.26
N ARG A 61 -3.54 6.07 -15.52
CA ARG A 61 -2.14 6.22 -15.88
C ARG A 61 -1.64 5.17 -16.86
N PHE A 62 -2.10 3.93 -16.72
CA PHE A 62 -1.55 2.77 -17.43
C PHE A 62 -2.54 2.07 -18.36
N GLY A 63 -3.84 2.37 -18.26
CA GLY A 63 -4.88 1.83 -19.15
C GLY A 63 -5.25 0.37 -18.90
N GLU A 64 -4.61 -0.31 -17.95
CA GLU A 64 -4.85 -1.72 -17.63
C GLU A 64 -5.14 -1.89 -16.14
N PRO A 65 -6.16 -2.69 -15.77
CA PRO A 65 -6.41 -2.99 -14.37
C PRO A 65 -5.40 -4.03 -13.86
N VAL A 66 -4.99 -3.90 -12.60
CA VAL A 66 -4.25 -4.94 -11.89
C VAL A 66 -5.13 -5.57 -10.81
N PRO A 67 -4.84 -6.83 -10.43
CA PRO A 67 -5.69 -7.50 -9.48
C PRO A 67 -5.74 -6.84 -8.10
N PRO A 68 -6.88 -6.92 -7.38
CA PRO A 68 -7.10 -6.20 -6.12
C PRO A 68 -6.04 -6.45 -5.04
N ILE A 69 -5.50 -7.68 -4.99
CA ILE A 69 -4.47 -8.10 -4.03
C ILE A 69 -3.18 -7.26 -4.13
N VAL A 70 -2.91 -6.68 -5.29
CA VAL A 70 -1.73 -5.85 -5.52
C VAL A 70 -1.85 -4.54 -4.75
N TYR A 71 -3.02 -3.88 -4.81
CA TYR A 71 -3.26 -2.63 -4.10
C TYR A 71 -3.22 -2.83 -2.59
N THR A 72 -3.85 -3.89 -2.07
CA THR A 72 -3.85 -4.17 -0.63
C THR A 72 -2.45 -4.47 -0.13
N ASN A 73 -1.66 -5.27 -0.85
CA ASN A 73 -0.27 -5.52 -0.47
C ASN A 73 0.59 -4.26 -0.49
N LEU A 74 0.46 -3.42 -1.54
CA LEU A 74 1.25 -2.19 -1.66
C LEU A 74 0.88 -1.13 -0.63
N PHE A 75 -0.40 -1.05 -0.26
CA PHE A 75 -0.86 -0.18 0.81
C PHE A 75 -0.16 -0.50 2.14
N HIS A 76 -0.16 -1.77 2.56
CA HIS A 76 0.49 -2.18 3.80
C HIS A 76 2.03 -2.08 3.70
N LEU A 77 2.60 -2.31 2.51
CA LEU A 77 4.03 -2.09 2.31
C LEU A 77 4.42 -0.62 2.45
N ALA A 78 3.61 0.30 1.93
CA ALA A 78 3.80 1.74 2.08
C ALA A 78 3.71 2.15 3.55
N GLU A 79 2.76 1.59 4.29
CA GLU A 79 2.59 1.84 5.73
C GLU A 79 3.84 1.40 6.52
N LEU A 80 4.35 0.20 6.25
CA LEU A 80 5.59 -0.30 6.86
C LEU A 80 6.81 0.55 6.50
N GLU A 81 6.85 1.10 5.30
CA GLU A 81 7.91 2.00 4.84
C GLU A 81 7.85 3.35 5.55
N LEU A 82 6.64 3.91 5.72
CA LEU A 82 6.43 5.13 6.49
C LEU A 82 6.76 4.95 7.98
N ALA A 83 6.41 3.80 8.55
CA ALA A 83 6.75 3.46 9.94
C ALA A 83 8.24 3.17 10.16
N GLY A 84 9.07 3.15 9.10
CA GLY A 84 10.49 2.76 9.17
C GLY A 84 10.72 1.29 9.55
N LYS A 85 9.66 0.47 9.57
CA LYS A 85 9.69 -0.95 9.98
C LYS A 85 9.85 -1.91 8.81
N ARG A 86 9.99 -1.39 7.58
CA ARG A 86 10.27 -2.23 6.41
C ARG A 86 11.60 -2.96 6.62
N ALA A 87 11.51 -4.24 6.99
CA ALA A 87 12.68 -5.10 7.10
C ALA A 87 13.39 -5.09 5.74
N LYS A 88 14.60 -4.51 5.70
CA LYS A 88 15.49 -4.69 4.55
C LYS A 88 15.62 -6.20 4.39
N LEU A 89 15.08 -6.74 3.29
CA LEU A 89 15.29 -8.13 2.92
C LEU A 89 16.81 -8.32 2.97
N LYS A 90 17.29 -9.11 3.95
CA LYS A 90 18.70 -9.52 3.95
C LYS A 90 18.89 -10.17 2.59
N ALA A 91 19.74 -9.57 1.76
CA ALA A 91 20.12 -10.15 0.48
C ALA A 91 20.42 -11.64 0.73
N PRO A 92 19.93 -12.55 -0.13
CA PRO A 92 20.23 -13.96 0.06
C PRO A 92 21.75 -14.06 0.12
N LYS A 93 22.29 -14.43 1.30
CA LYS A 93 23.67 -14.87 1.38
C LYS A 93 23.74 -16.03 0.40
N THR A 94 24.44 -15.80 -0.71
CA THR A 94 24.91 -16.86 -1.57
C THR A 94 25.47 -17.94 -0.66
N LEU A 95 24.76 -19.07 -0.59
CA LEU A 95 25.31 -20.32 -0.10
C LEU A 95 26.38 -20.69 -1.14
N GLN A 96 27.61 -20.22 -0.89
CA GLN A 96 28.81 -20.75 -1.52
C GLN A 96 29.18 -22.07 -0.84
#